data_AF-A0A937N4H6-F1
#
_entry.id   AF-A0A937N4H6-F1
#
_cell.length_a   1.000
_cell.length_b   1.000
_cell.length_c   1.000
_cell.angle_alpha   90.00
_cell.angle_beta   90.00
_cell.angle_gamma   90.00
#
_symmetry.space_group_name_H-M   'P 1'
#
loop_
_entity.id
_entity.type
_entity.pdbx_description
1 polymer ?
#
loop_
_entity_poly.entity_id
_entity_poly.type
_entity_poly.pdbx_seq_one_letter_code
_entity_poly.pdbx_strand_id
1 'polypeptide(L)'
;MISRSTGLAAMGSIVVTWVSVMAQEPPSPETPSGCMKCHEGIELIREKGSQMLAEIIEWGEGVDDPDGCIVCHGGDPTAEEKEEAHGGDFYPDPGSSWINEETCGQCHADHTGAQWHSLMMTEAGKIHGVCWAFGSFHREYGAKSGYEHFWGNYDLANPEDPLDRLGTKAYRSYMERLRKLEPQVFVDKLTRLPDAPADPALLVEKPELAAFTYLRNQCLRCHHAVKGRHVRGDYRGMGCSSCHIPYSNEGLYEGDDKTIPRDERGHSLVHSIQATR
;
A
#
# COMPACT_ATOMS: atom_id res chain seq x y z
N MET A 1 35.83 10.81 75.82
CA MET A 1 34.45 11.25 75.56
C MET A 1 34.42 11.93 74.21
N ILE A 2 33.80 11.31 73.21
CA ILE A 2 33.09 11.90 72.06
C ILE A 2 32.41 10.70 71.40
N SER A 3 31.09 10.62 71.60
CA SER A 3 30.19 9.63 71.02
C SER A 3 29.95 9.99 69.55
N ARG A 4 30.11 9.04 68.63
CA ARG A 4 29.66 9.17 67.24
C ARG A 4 28.28 8.54 67.13
N SER A 5 27.26 9.37 66.92
CA SER A 5 25.91 8.94 66.59
C SER A 5 25.84 8.46 65.15
N THR A 6 25.38 7.22 64.95
CA THR A 6 24.98 6.69 63.64
C THR A 6 23.48 6.92 63.48
N GLY A 7 23.10 7.92 62.67
CA GLY A 7 21.71 8.13 62.24
C GLY A 7 21.38 7.22 61.07
N LEU A 8 20.45 6.28 61.27
CA LEU A 8 19.88 5.44 60.22
C LEU A 8 18.71 6.22 59.58
N ALA A 9 18.87 6.69 58.34
CA ALA A 9 17.78 7.33 57.60
C ALA A 9 16.84 6.26 57.04
N ALA A 10 15.57 6.30 57.44
CA ALA A 10 14.52 5.42 56.92
C ALA A 10 14.19 5.78 55.46
N MET A 11 14.37 4.83 54.54
CA MET A 11 13.91 4.95 53.16
C MET A 11 12.39 4.72 53.12
N GLY A 12 11.62 5.79 52.93
CA GLY A 12 10.19 5.71 52.68
C GLY A 12 9.93 5.12 51.29
N SER A 13 9.19 4.01 51.22
CA SER A 13 8.73 3.43 49.96
C SER A 13 7.62 4.30 49.37
N ILE A 14 7.84 4.85 48.19
CA ILE A 14 6.80 5.50 47.39
C ILE A 14 6.00 4.39 46.72
N VAL A 15 4.76 4.18 47.17
CA VAL A 15 3.80 3.30 46.50
C VAL A 15 3.23 4.07 45.32
N VAL A 16 3.67 3.74 44.10
CA VAL A 16 3.04 4.21 42.87
C VAL A 16 1.82 3.35 42.62
N THR A 17 0.63 3.85 42.96
CA THR A 17 -0.63 3.24 42.55
C THR A 17 -0.86 3.53 41.07
N TRP A 18 -0.71 2.49 40.25
CA TRP A 18 -1.16 2.51 38.86
C TRP A 18 -2.69 2.51 38.87
N VAL A 19 -3.30 3.65 38.57
CA VAL A 19 -4.71 3.70 38.20
C VAL A 19 -4.77 3.25 36.75
N SER A 20 -5.14 2.00 36.51
CA SER A 20 -5.56 1.55 35.19
C SER A 20 -6.82 2.33 34.82
N VAL A 21 -6.67 3.35 33.97
CA VAL A 21 -7.79 3.84 33.18
C VAL A 21 -8.15 2.70 32.25
N MET A 22 -9.24 1.98 32.55
CA MET A 22 -9.83 1.08 31.57
C MET A 22 -10.32 1.98 30.44
N ALA A 23 -9.62 1.95 29.30
CA ALA A 23 -10.17 2.51 28.08
C ALA A 23 -11.51 1.80 27.84
N GLN A 24 -12.60 2.57 27.84
CA GLN A 24 -13.90 2.03 27.44
C GLN A 24 -13.77 1.58 25.99
N GLU A 25 -14.22 0.35 25.71
CA GLU A 25 -14.32 -0.14 24.34
C GLU A 25 -15.25 0.79 23.56
N PRO A 26 -14.87 1.28 22.36
CA PRO A 26 -15.85 1.92 21.50
C PRO A 26 -16.92 0.89 21.13
N PRO A 27 -18.19 1.30 21.05
CA PRO A 27 -19.26 0.38 20.73
C PRO A 27 -19.05 -0.21 19.33
N SER A 28 -19.29 -1.52 19.19
CA SER A 28 -19.67 -2.07 17.89
C SER A 28 -20.98 -1.42 17.45
N PRO A 29 -21.20 -1.21 16.15
CA PRO A 29 -22.45 -0.60 15.68
C PRO A 29 -23.66 -1.36 16.23
N GLU A 30 -24.68 -0.62 16.70
CA GLU A 30 -25.88 -1.23 17.30
C GLU A 30 -26.65 -2.09 16.29
N THR A 31 -26.54 -1.77 15.00
CA THR A 31 -27.09 -2.53 13.88
C THR A 31 -25.97 -2.82 12.88
N PRO A 32 -25.67 -4.09 12.55
CA PRO A 32 -24.68 -4.43 11.54
C PRO A 32 -25.07 -3.93 10.14
N SER A 33 -24.06 -3.66 9.31
CA SER A 33 -24.20 -3.38 7.89
C SER A 33 -24.96 -4.47 7.14
N GLY A 34 -25.67 -4.10 6.07
CA GLY A 34 -26.31 -5.08 5.19
C GLY A 34 -25.32 -6.03 4.52
N CYS A 35 -24.04 -5.62 4.37
CA CYS A 35 -22.95 -6.49 3.92
C CYS A 35 -22.80 -7.74 4.82
N MET A 36 -23.03 -7.58 6.13
CA MET A 36 -22.91 -8.65 7.13
C MET A 36 -24.00 -9.72 7.02
N LYS A 37 -25.07 -9.49 6.24
CA LYS A 37 -26.07 -10.53 5.92
C LYS A 37 -25.43 -11.72 5.19
N CYS A 38 -24.44 -11.45 4.35
CA CYS A 38 -23.69 -12.46 3.60
C CYS A 38 -22.30 -12.68 4.21
N HIS A 39 -21.57 -11.61 4.53
CA HIS A 39 -20.20 -11.63 5.02
C HIS A 39 -20.10 -11.77 6.55
N GLU A 40 -21.04 -12.53 7.15
CA GLU A 40 -21.07 -12.77 8.59
C GLU A 40 -19.74 -13.40 9.04
N GLY A 41 -19.10 -12.79 10.04
CA GLY A 41 -17.83 -13.26 10.60
C GLY A 41 -16.58 -12.64 9.99
N ILE A 42 -16.72 -11.76 8.99
CA ILE A 42 -15.57 -10.99 8.48
C ILE A 42 -14.92 -10.18 9.61
N GLU A 43 -13.58 -10.14 9.62
CA GLU A 43 -12.84 -9.44 10.65
C GLU A 43 -12.99 -7.92 10.54
N LEU A 44 -12.90 -7.23 11.68
CA LEU A 44 -12.68 -5.79 11.69
C LEU A 44 -11.35 -5.47 10.98
N ILE A 45 -11.43 -4.53 10.04
CA ILE A 45 -10.27 -4.13 9.22
C ILE A 45 -9.12 -3.56 10.08
N ARG A 46 -9.44 -3.01 11.26
CA ARG A 46 -8.50 -2.47 12.24
C ARG A 46 -8.89 -2.87 13.66
N GLU A 47 -7.94 -2.76 14.58
CA GLU A 47 -8.14 -3.04 16.00
C GLU A 47 -9.27 -2.18 16.59
N LYS A 48 -10.10 -2.77 17.44
CA LYS A 48 -11.12 -2.05 18.22
C LYS A 48 -10.46 -0.94 19.03
N GLY A 49 -11.05 0.26 19.04
CA GLY A 49 -10.47 1.41 19.73
C GLY A 49 -9.44 2.19 18.92
N SER A 50 -9.02 1.70 17.76
CA SER A 50 -8.13 2.47 16.89
C SER A 50 -8.86 3.68 16.28
N GLN A 51 -8.15 4.80 16.17
CA GLN A 51 -8.70 6.03 15.56
C GLN A 51 -9.21 5.77 14.13
N MET A 52 -8.44 5.03 13.33
CA MET A 52 -8.83 4.68 11.97
C MET A 52 -10.15 3.91 11.93
N LEU A 53 -10.35 2.92 12.83
CA LEU A 53 -11.61 2.19 12.85
C LEU A 53 -12.78 3.10 13.24
N ALA A 54 -12.58 3.98 14.22
CA ALA A 54 -13.61 4.91 14.67
C ALA A 54 -14.06 5.87 13.55
N GLU A 55 -13.11 6.44 12.80
CA GLU A 55 -13.41 7.32 11.66
C GLU A 55 -14.11 6.57 10.51
N ILE A 56 -13.74 5.32 10.26
CA ILE A 56 -14.40 4.47 9.24
C ILE A 56 -15.86 4.20 9.62
N ILE A 57 -16.13 3.85 10.88
CA ILE A 57 -17.49 3.60 11.37
C ILE A 57 -18.31 4.91 11.32
N GLU A 58 -17.76 6.01 11.81
CA GLU A 58 -18.45 7.32 11.79
C GLU A 58 -18.83 7.75 10.36
N TRP A 59 -17.94 7.53 9.39
CA TRP A 59 -18.27 7.76 7.99
C TRP A 59 -19.35 6.79 7.52
N GLY A 60 -19.16 5.50 7.74
CA GLY A 60 -20.09 4.44 7.32
C GLY A 60 -21.52 4.66 7.80
N GLU A 61 -21.71 5.08 9.05
CA GLU A 61 -23.02 5.46 9.61
C GLU A 61 -23.71 6.57 8.81
N GLY A 62 -22.94 7.49 8.22
CA GLY A 62 -23.45 8.57 7.37
C GLY A 62 -23.91 8.13 5.98
N VAL A 63 -23.65 6.87 5.59
CA VAL A 63 -23.94 6.30 4.26
C VAL A 63 -24.64 4.93 4.35
N ASP A 64 -25.42 4.71 5.40
CA ASP A 64 -26.19 3.47 5.64
C ASP A 64 -25.35 2.18 5.71
N ASP A 65 -24.08 2.30 6.11
CA ASP A 65 -23.13 1.20 6.29
C ASP A 65 -22.42 1.25 7.65
N PRO A 66 -23.07 0.84 8.75
CA PRO A 66 -22.53 1.00 10.11
C PRO A 66 -21.20 0.28 10.39
N ASP A 67 -20.80 -0.71 9.59
CA ASP A 67 -19.48 -1.38 9.70
C ASP A 67 -18.40 -0.73 8.81
N GLY A 68 -18.78 0.22 7.96
CA GLY A 68 -17.88 1.01 7.11
C GLY A 68 -17.19 0.24 5.97
N CYS A 69 -17.77 -0.89 5.54
CA CYS A 69 -17.35 -1.66 4.37
C CYS A 69 -17.18 -0.79 3.10
N ILE A 70 -18.20 -0.01 2.75
CA ILE A 70 -18.29 0.76 1.50
C ILE A 70 -17.40 2.01 1.50
N VAL A 71 -16.91 2.44 2.67
CA VAL A 71 -15.92 3.52 2.78
C VAL A 71 -14.68 3.19 1.94
N CYS A 72 -14.28 1.91 1.95
CA CYS A 72 -13.18 1.42 1.12
C CYS A 72 -13.67 0.70 -0.14
N HIS A 73 -14.70 -0.13 -0.02
CA HIS A 73 -15.11 -1.03 -1.10
C HIS A 73 -16.12 -0.43 -2.07
N GLY A 74 -16.80 0.68 -1.74
CA GLY A 74 -17.96 1.15 -2.49
C GLY A 74 -19.08 0.11 -2.57
N GLY A 75 -19.91 0.19 -3.61
CA GLY A 75 -21.11 -0.66 -3.77
C GLY A 75 -22.33 -0.15 -2.98
N ASP A 76 -23.31 -1.03 -2.78
CA ASP A 76 -24.57 -0.72 -2.09
C ASP A 76 -24.74 -1.60 -0.82
N PRO A 77 -24.65 -1.03 0.39
CA PRO A 77 -24.75 -1.77 1.64
C PRO A 77 -26.21 -2.14 1.97
N THR A 78 -27.19 -1.59 1.26
CA THR A 78 -28.62 -1.81 1.49
C THR A 78 -29.20 -2.90 0.60
N ALA A 79 -28.52 -3.21 -0.50
CA ALA A 79 -28.92 -4.24 -1.46
C ALA A 79 -28.95 -5.64 -0.84
N GLU A 80 -29.91 -6.46 -1.29
CA GLU A 80 -30.06 -7.85 -0.82
C GLU A 80 -29.49 -8.88 -1.80
N GLU A 81 -29.25 -8.48 -3.05
CA GLU A 81 -28.71 -9.33 -4.10
C GLU A 81 -27.24 -9.02 -4.38
N LYS A 82 -26.46 -10.07 -4.62
CA LYS A 82 -25.00 -9.98 -4.78
C LYS A 82 -24.60 -9.02 -5.90
N GLU A 83 -25.26 -9.09 -7.05
CA GLU A 83 -24.95 -8.30 -8.23
C GLU A 83 -25.27 -6.82 -8.04
N GLU A 84 -26.26 -6.51 -7.20
CA GLU A 84 -26.64 -5.13 -6.87
C GLU A 84 -25.67 -4.56 -5.82
N ALA A 85 -25.40 -5.31 -4.74
CA ALA A 85 -24.47 -4.91 -3.69
C ALA A 85 -23.05 -4.66 -4.22
N HIS A 86 -22.59 -5.50 -5.16
CA HIS A 86 -21.28 -5.40 -5.80
C HIS A 86 -21.31 -4.74 -7.19
N GLY A 87 -22.41 -4.05 -7.51
CA GLY A 87 -22.56 -3.30 -8.76
C GLY A 87 -21.93 -1.91 -8.68
N GLY A 88 -21.88 -1.21 -9.82
CA GLY A 88 -21.40 0.17 -9.88
C GLY A 88 -19.94 0.34 -9.45
N ASP A 89 -19.70 1.28 -8.53
CA ASP A 89 -18.38 1.65 -8.03
C ASP A 89 -17.91 0.72 -6.91
N PHE A 90 -17.94 -0.60 -7.15
CA PHE A 90 -17.43 -1.61 -6.22
C PHE A 90 -15.96 -1.97 -6.52
N TYR A 91 -15.14 -1.97 -5.46
CA TYR A 91 -13.70 -2.21 -5.52
C TYR A 91 -13.32 -3.47 -4.75
N PRO A 92 -13.04 -4.60 -5.43
CA PRO A 92 -12.72 -5.87 -4.76
C PRO A 92 -11.32 -5.87 -4.10
N ASP A 93 -10.40 -5.02 -4.56
CA ASP A 93 -9.10 -4.78 -3.91
C ASP A 93 -8.92 -3.27 -3.71
N PRO A 94 -9.50 -2.70 -2.64
CA PRO A 94 -9.46 -1.26 -2.41
C PRO A 94 -8.04 -0.77 -2.09
N GLY A 95 -7.11 -1.68 -1.74
CA GLY A 95 -5.71 -1.32 -1.53
C GLY A 95 -4.94 -1.04 -2.83
N SER A 96 -5.48 -1.43 -3.98
CA SER A 96 -4.82 -1.31 -5.28
C SER A 96 -4.39 0.12 -5.60
N SER A 97 -3.15 0.30 -6.05
CA SER A 97 -2.64 1.62 -6.43
C SER A 97 -3.51 2.29 -7.49
N TRP A 98 -4.16 1.52 -8.37
CA TRP A 98 -4.98 2.04 -9.47
C TRP A 98 -6.30 2.65 -9.03
N ILE A 99 -6.72 2.40 -7.78
CA ILE A 99 -7.99 2.92 -7.23
C ILE A 99 -7.81 3.59 -5.87
N ASN A 100 -6.59 3.61 -5.33
CA ASN A 100 -6.38 4.02 -3.95
C ASN A 100 -6.70 5.49 -3.67
N GLU A 101 -6.79 6.35 -4.69
CA GLU A 101 -7.27 7.73 -4.55
C GLU A 101 -8.73 7.76 -4.11
N GLU A 102 -9.55 6.82 -4.59
CA GLU A 102 -10.97 6.66 -4.25
C GLU A 102 -11.19 5.85 -2.96
N THR A 103 -10.13 5.37 -2.31
CA THR A 103 -10.24 4.52 -1.10
C THR A 103 -9.36 5.07 0.03
N CYS A 104 -8.11 4.63 0.15
CA CYS A 104 -7.15 5.04 1.16
C CYS A 104 -6.86 6.55 1.09
N GLY A 105 -6.85 7.10 -0.13
CA GLY A 105 -6.51 8.48 -0.47
C GLY A 105 -7.55 9.49 0.03
N GLN A 106 -8.78 9.06 0.28
CA GLN A 106 -9.82 9.89 0.87
C GLN A 106 -9.40 10.47 2.23
N CYS A 107 -8.64 9.70 3.03
CA CYS A 107 -8.07 10.13 4.31
C CYS A 107 -6.54 10.34 4.25
N HIS A 108 -5.84 9.70 3.30
CA HIS A 108 -4.38 9.63 3.25
C HIS A 108 -3.80 10.00 1.88
N ALA A 109 -4.29 11.08 1.26
CA ALA A 109 -3.84 11.57 -0.05
C ALA A 109 -2.31 11.76 -0.15
N ASP A 110 -1.65 12.22 0.91
CA ASP A 110 -0.19 12.36 0.93
C ASP A 110 0.53 11.01 0.79
N HIS A 111 -0.07 9.94 1.31
CA HIS A 111 0.50 8.59 1.23
C HIS A 111 0.29 7.97 -0.16
N THR A 112 -0.85 8.21 -0.81
CA THR A 112 -1.06 7.79 -2.20
C THR A 112 -0.09 8.53 -3.12
N GLY A 113 0.05 9.85 -2.95
CA GLY A 113 1.05 10.65 -3.67
C GLY A 113 2.48 10.15 -3.45
N ALA A 114 2.87 9.91 -2.20
CA ALA A 114 4.20 9.38 -1.88
C ALA A 114 4.44 7.98 -2.47
N GLN A 115 3.44 7.12 -2.47
CA GLN A 115 3.49 5.81 -3.10
C GLN A 115 3.76 5.94 -4.61
N TRP A 116 2.95 6.73 -5.32
CA TRP A 116 3.09 6.98 -6.76
C TRP A 116 4.43 7.61 -7.16
N HIS A 117 5.12 8.29 -6.24
CA HIS A 117 6.45 8.87 -6.48
C HIS A 117 7.61 8.02 -5.94
N SER A 118 7.34 6.85 -5.36
CA SER A 118 8.38 6.03 -4.75
C SER A 118 9.19 5.28 -5.81
N LEU A 119 10.47 5.00 -5.51
CA LEU A 119 11.33 4.16 -6.35
C LEU A 119 10.74 2.75 -6.50
N MET A 120 10.04 2.29 -5.47
CA MET A 120 9.36 1.01 -5.45
C MET A 120 8.00 1.00 -6.16
N MET A 121 7.53 2.14 -6.68
CA MET A 121 6.35 2.22 -7.56
C MET A 121 6.73 2.55 -9.02
N THR A 122 7.79 3.33 -9.21
CA THR A 122 8.27 3.71 -10.54
C THR A 122 9.17 2.67 -11.19
N GLU A 123 9.91 1.89 -10.39
CA GLU A 123 10.97 0.94 -10.80
C GLU A 123 12.07 1.54 -11.67
N ALA A 124 12.21 2.86 -11.69
CA ALA A 124 13.07 3.58 -12.62
C ALA A 124 14.52 3.04 -12.64
N GLY A 125 15.08 2.75 -11.46
CA GLY A 125 16.44 2.20 -11.35
C GLY A 125 16.59 0.78 -11.92
N LYS A 126 15.59 -0.10 -11.70
CA LYS A 126 15.63 -1.47 -12.26
C LYS A 126 15.49 -1.44 -13.78
N ILE A 127 14.54 -0.64 -14.26
CA ILE A 127 14.27 -0.45 -15.69
C ILE A 127 15.54 0.07 -16.37
N HIS A 128 16.12 1.13 -15.82
CA HIS A 128 17.36 1.71 -16.34
C HIS A 128 18.49 0.68 -16.39
N GLY A 129 18.73 -0.06 -15.30
CA GLY A 129 19.79 -1.07 -15.25
C GLY A 129 19.66 -2.15 -16.32
N VAL A 130 18.45 -2.66 -16.56
CA VAL A 130 18.20 -3.65 -17.62
C VAL A 130 18.37 -3.04 -19.00
N CYS A 131 17.77 -1.88 -19.28
CA CYS A 131 17.86 -1.26 -20.59
C CYS A 131 19.30 -0.83 -20.95
N TRP A 132 20.08 -0.43 -19.94
CA TRP A 132 21.50 -0.17 -20.11
C TRP A 132 22.26 -1.43 -20.50
N ALA A 133 22.05 -2.54 -19.77
CA ALA A 133 22.69 -3.83 -20.02
C ALA A 133 22.34 -4.44 -21.40
N PHE A 134 21.16 -4.15 -21.93
CA PHE A 134 20.67 -4.69 -23.21
C PHE A 134 21.01 -3.83 -24.43
N GLY A 135 21.78 -2.76 -24.27
CA GLY A 135 22.30 -1.99 -25.42
C GLY A 135 22.06 -0.49 -25.38
N SER A 136 21.52 0.06 -24.28
CA SER A 136 21.45 1.52 -24.07
C SER A 136 20.68 2.29 -25.14
N PHE A 137 19.60 1.71 -25.67
CA PHE A 137 18.83 2.20 -26.82
C PHE A 137 17.85 3.34 -26.49
N HIS A 138 17.93 3.95 -25.31
CA HIS A 138 17.04 5.01 -24.83
C HIS A 138 16.88 6.19 -25.81
N ARG A 139 17.93 6.52 -26.59
CA ARG A 139 17.90 7.63 -27.57
C ARG A 139 16.83 7.45 -28.65
N GLU A 140 16.55 6.21 -29.04
CA GLU A 140 15.50 5.90 -30.03
C GLU A 140 14.09 6.26 -29.52
N TYR A 141 13.96 6.47 -28.22
CA TYR A 141 12.71 6.77 -27.52
C TYR A 141 12.69 8.18 -26.93
N GLY A 142 13.58 9.07 -27.38
CA GLY A 142 13.57 10.49 -27.01
C GLY A 142 14.47 10.86 -25.83
N ALA A 143 15.26 9.93 -25.30
CA ALA A 143 16.28 10.25 -24.30
C ALA A 143 17.44 11.07 -24.91
N LYS A 144 18.00 11.98 -24.12
CA LYS A 144 19.19 12.78 -24.42
C LYS A 144 20.46 11.94 -24.50
N SER A 145 20.49 10.78 -23.84
CA SER A 145 21.62 9.85 -23.87
C SER A 145 21.21 8.40 -23.71
N GLY A 146 22.09 7.46 -24.11
CA GLY A 146 21.87 6.02 -23.90
C GLY A 146 21.96 5.57 -22.43
N TYR A 147 22.46 6.44 -21.54
CA TYR A 147 22.61 6.20 -20.10
C TYR A 147 21.65 7.05 -19.27
N GLU A 148 20.66 7.70 -19.89
CA GLU A 148 19.73 8.54 -19.14
C GLU A 148 18.73 7.69 -18.37
N HIS A 149 18.48 8.04 -17.10
CA HIS A 149 17.34 7.51 -16.36
C HIS A 149 16.07 8.15 -16.89
N PHE A 150 15.47 7.50 -17.87
CA PHE A 150 14.39 8.06 -18.67
C PHE A 150 13.04 7.41 -18.41
N TRP A 151 13.04 6.13 -18.02
CA TRP A 151 11.83 5.32 -17.96
C TRP A 151 11.36 4.98 -16.54
N GLY A 152 10.04 4.91 -16.38
CA GLY A 152 9.34 4.32 -15.24
C GLY A 152 8.20 3.41 -15.69
N ASN A 153 7.47 2.81 -14.75
CA ASN A 153 6.30 1.97 -15.05
C ASN A 153 5.15 2.72 -15.75
N TYR A 154 5.06 4.02 -15.53
CA TYR A 154 4.07 4.96 -16.05
C TYR A 154 4.73 6.34 -16.20
N ASP A 155 4.05 7.25 -16.91
CA ASP A 155 4.49 8.64 -16.99
C ASP A 155 4.34 9.29 -15.62
N LEU A 156 5.40 9.95 -15.16
CA LEU A 156 5.41 10.62 -13.87
C LEU A 156 6.21 11.90 -13.97
N ALA A 157 5.69 12.97 -13.39
CA ALA A 157 6.44 14.19 -13.14
C ALA A 157 6.41 14.49 -11.65
N ASN A 158 7.52 15.03 -11.14
CA ASN A 158 7.53 15.61 -9.82
C ASN A 158 6.52 16.77 -9.72
N PRO A 159 5.95 17.04 -8.54
CA PRO A 159 5.09 18.19 -8.34
C PRO A 159 5.84 19.50 -8.63
N GLU A 160 5.12 20.49 -9.16
CA GLU A 160 5.67 21.81 -9.48
C GLU A 160 6.15 22.53 -8.21
N ASP A 161 5.36 22.48 -7.13
CA ASP A 161 5.78 22.93 -5.81
C ASP A 161 6.46 21.77 -5.05
N PRO A 162 7.77 21.86 -4.73
CA PRO A 162 8.44 20.88 -3.88
C PRO A 162 7.80 20.74 -2.49
N LEU A 163 7.01 21.72 -2.06
CA LEU A 163 6.30 21.68 -0.79
C LEU A 163 5.11 20.71 -0.77
N ASP A 164 4.65 20.24 -1.93
CA ASP A 164 3.61 19.22 -2.03
C ASP A 164 4.14 17.82 -1.71
N ARG A 165 5.47 17.64 -1.67
CA ARG A 165 6.07 16.35 -1.32
C ARG A 165 5.99 16.10 0.18
N LEU A 166 5.42 14.97 0.58
CA LEU A 166 5.42 14.53 1.97
C LEU A 166 6.84 14.56 2.58
N GLY A 167 6.98 15.21 3.74
CA GLY A 167 8.21 15.23 4.52
C GLY A 167 8.50 16.56 5.22
N THR A 168 9.39 16.52 6.22
CA THR A 168 9.79 17.71 6.98
C THR A 168 10.64 18.65 6.14
N LYS A 169 10.78 19.91 6.59
CA LYS A 169 11.71 20.88 5.97
C LYS A 169 13.14 20.31 5.85
N ALA A 170 13.63 19.62 6.88
CA ALA A 170 14.94 19.00 6.89
C ALA A 170 15.07 17.91 5.81
N TYR A 171 14.05 17.06 5.65
CA TYR A 171 14.00 16.04 4.61
C TYR A 171 13.97 16.66 3.21
N ARG A 172 13.13 17.67 2.97
CA ARG A 172 13.05 18.34 1.66
C ARG A 172 14.38 18.98 1.28
N SER A 173 15.03 19.70 2.21
CA SER A 173 16.38 20.25 1.98
C SER A 173 17.44 19.17 1.73
N TYR A 174 17.30 17.99 2.34
CA TYR A 174 18.18 16.85 2.05
C TYR A 174 17.98 16.33 0.63
N MET A 175 16.73 16.13 0.21
CA MET A 175 16.40 15.66 -1.14
C MET A 175 16.82 16.66 -2.22
N GLU A 176 16.71 17.97 -1.97
CA GLU A 176 17.23 19.00 -2.89
C GLU A 176 18.74 18.93 -3.06
N ARG A 177 19.49 18.66 -1.98
CA ARG A 177 20.95 18.45 -2.07
C ARG A 177 21.25 17.20 -2.89
N LEU A 178 20.58 16.09 -2.60
CA LEU A 178 20.76 14.84 -3.34
C LEU A 178 20.45 15.00 -4.83
N ARG A 179 19.38 15.72 -5.19
CA ARG A 179 19.04 15.98 -6.60
C ARG A 179 20.16 16.73 -7.35
N LYS A 180 20.86 17.65 -6.68
CA LYS A 180 21.99 18.37 -7.28
C LYS A 180 23.23 17.48 -7.44
N LEU A 181 23.47 16.57 -6.48
CA LEU A 181 24.60 15.66 -6.50
C LEU A 181 24.39 14.50 -7.48
N GLU A 182 23.16 13.98 -7.55
CA GLU A 182 22.78 12.77 -8.28
C GLU A 182 21.60 13.05 -9.23
N PRO A 183 21.76 13.93 -10.24
CA PRO A 183 20.65 14.36 -11.11
C PRO A 183 20.11 13.25 -12.02
N GLN A 184 20.86 12.15 -12.17
CA GLN A 184 20.39 10.96 -12.90
C GLN A 184 19.61 10.00 -12.00
N VAL A 185 19.74 10.07 -10.68
CA VAL A 185 18.96 9.22 -9.76
C VAL A 185 17.65 9.90 -9.38
N PHE A 186 17.68 11.22 -9.17
CA PHE A 186 16.52 12.02 -8.78
C PHE A 186 16.06 12.88 -9.94
N VAL A 187 15.49 12.24 -10.97
CA VAL A 187 15.01 12.92 -12.17
C VAL A 187 13.73 13.71 -11.92
N ASP A 188 13.49 14.72 -12.77
CA ASP A 188 12.29 15.55 -12.67
C ASP A 188 11.04 14.87 -13.24
N LYS A 189 11.24 13.99 -14.22
CA LYS A 189 10.18 13.23 -14.89
C LYS A 189 10.66 11.87 -15.38
N LEU A 190 9.72 10.96 -15.51
CA LEU A 190 9.87 9.64 -16.11
C LEU A 190 8.84 9.50 -17.23
N THR A 191 9.24 8.82 -18.29
CA THR A 191 8.35 8.38 -19.36
C THR A 191 8.00 6.92 -19.16
N ARG A 192 6.76 6.52 -19.45
CA ARG A 192 6.34 5.12 -19.39
C ARG A 192 7.26 4.26 -20.27
N LEU A 193 7.77 3.18 -19.69
CA LEU A 193 8.50 2.15 -20.43
C LEU A 193 7.62 1.63 -21.59
N PRO A 194 8.13 1.41 -22.79
CA PRO A 194 7.34 0.79 -23.85
C PRO A 194 6.81 -0.59 -23.48
N ASP A 195 5.78 -1.02 -24.22
CA ASP A 195 5.27 -2.38 -24.12
C ASP A 195 6.26 -3.38 -24.75
N ALA A 196 6.15 -4.64 -24.35
CA ALA A 196 6.94 -5.70 -24.96
C ALA A 196 6.55 -5.85 -26.45
N PRO A 197 7.50 -6.11 -27.36
CA PRO A 197 7.18 -6.37 -28.76
C PRO A 197 6.17 -7.53 -28.88
N ALA A 198 5.07 -7.29 -29.59
CA ALA A 198 4.03 -8.30 -29.80
C ALA A 198 4.47 -9.38 -30.81
N ASP A 199 5.31 -9.01 -31.79
CA ASP A 199 5.86 -9.93 -32.79
C ASP A 199 7.30 -10.35 -32.39
N PRO A 200 7.54 -11.63 -32.08
CA PRO A 200 8.87 -12.14 -31.77
C PRO A 200 9.88 -12.00 -32.91
N ALA A 201 9.45 -11.88 -34.17
CA ALA A 201 10.36 -11.71 -35.30
C ALA A 201 11.18 -10.41 -35.18
N LEU A 202 10.61 -9.36 -34.56
CA LEU A 202 11.33 -8.11 -34.28
C LEU A 202 12.55 -8.31 -33.39
N LEU A 203 12.57 -9.35 -32.54
CA LEU A 203 13.71 -9.64 -31.67
C LEU A 203 14.90 -10.22 -32.43
N VAL A 204 14.69 -10.74 -33.65
CA VAL A 204 15.78 -11.20 -34.52
C VAL A 204 16.52 -10.00 -35.10
N GLU A 205 15.78 -8.96 -35.50
CA GLU A 205 16.34 -7.74 -36.09
C GLU A 205 16.86 -6.78 -35.02
N LYS A 206 16.16 -6.67 -33.89
CA LYS A 206 16.45 -5.78 -32.76
C LYS A 206 16.46 -6.55 -31.44
N PRO A 207 17.50 -7.34 -31.17
CA PRO A 207 17.57 -8.19 -29.98
C PRO A 207 17.53 -7.40 -28.66
N GLU A 208 17.94 -6.14 -28.65
CA GLU A 208 17.88 -5.24 -27.49
C GLU A 208 16.45 -5.04 -26.96
N LEU A 209 15.43 -5.15 -27.82
CA LEU A 209 14.02 -5.02 -27.42
C LEU A 209 13.54 -6.19 -26.55
N ALA A 210 14.31 -7.27 -26.46
CA ALA A 210 14.07 -8.34 -25.49
C ALA A 210 14.10 -7.82 -24.05
N ALA A 211 14.75 -6.68 -23.79
CA ALA A 211 14.71 -5.98 -22.51
C ALA A 211 13.27 -5.69 -22.06
N PHE A 212 12.40 -5.25 -22.95
CA PHE A 212 11.01 -4.94 -22.61
C PHE A 212 10.22 -6.20 -22.28
N THR A 213 10.41 -7.27 -23.05
CA THR A 213 9.82 -8.58 -22.75
C THR A 213 10.27 -9.07 -21.38
N TYR A 214 11.56 -8.98 -21.08
CA TYR A 214 12.11 -9.39 -19.79
C TYR A 214 11.57 -8.54 -18.63
N LEU A 215 11.58 -7.20 -18.77
CA LEU A 215 11.05 -6.28 -17.78
C LEU A 215 9.56 -6.52 -17.52
N ARG A 216 8.74 -6.51 -18.57
CA ARG A 216 7.27 -6.61 -18.45
C ARG A 216 6.80 -7.98 -17.95
N ASN A 217 7.51 -9.07 -18.25
CA ASN A 217 7.09 -10.42 -17.86
C ASN A 217 7.78 -10.97 -16.59
N GLN A 218 8.98 -10.49 -16.25
CA GLN A 218 9.77 -11.04 -15.15
C GLN A 218 10.00 -10.04 -14.03
N CYS A 219 10.67 -8.91 -14.32
CA CYS A 219 11.15 -8.03 -13.25
C CYS A 219 10.08 -7.10 -12.69
N LEU A 220 9.26 -6.50 -13.56
CA LEU A 220 8.24 -5.51 -13.17
C LEU A 220 6.94 -6.17 -12.66
N ARG A 221 6.91 -7.51 -12.60
CA ARG A 221 5.73 -8.26 -12.14
C ARG A 221 5.64 -8.34 -10.61
N CYS A 222 6.77 -8.23 -9.90
CA CYS A 222 6.84 -8.35 -8.44
C CYS A 222 6.51 -7.04 -7.73
N HIS A 223 5.79 -6.15 -8.42
CA HIS A 223 5.74 -4.75 -8.09
C HIS A 223 4.40 -4.36 -7.45
N HIS A 224 4.40 -3.22 -6.73
CA HIS A 224 3.32 -2.74 -5.89
C HIS A 224 1.97 -2.65 -6.64
N ALA A 225 2.00 -2.24 -7.91
CA ALA A 225 0.79 -2.07 -8.75
C ALA A 225 0.27 -3.36 -9.41
N VAL A 226 0.86 -4.53 -9.15
CA VAL A 226 0.51 -5.80 -9.84
C VAL A 226 0.22 -6.85 -8.79
N LYS A 227 -0.73 -7.74 -9.05
CA LYS A 227 -1.07 -8.86 -8.15
C LYS A 227 0.09 -9.86 -8.05
N GLY A 228 0.19 -10.58 -6.93
CA GLY A 228 1.12 -11.70 -6.80
C GLY A 228 0.90 -12.78 -7.87
N ARG A 229 1.87 -13.67 -8.07
CA ARG A 229 1.78 -14.73 -9.11
C ARG A 229 0.75 -15.82 -8.79
N HIS A 230 0.19 -15.83 -7.58
CA HIS A 230 -0.72 -16.87 -7.10
C HIS A 230 -0.06 -18.25 -7.07
N VAL A 231 1.20 -18.29 -6.66
CA VAL A 231 1.93 -19.53 -6.35
C VAL A 231 2.36 -19.48 -4.89
N ARG A 232 2.66 -20.64 -4.32
CA ARG A 232 3.11 -20.76 -2.92
C ARG A 232 4.23 -19.75 -2.61
N GLY A 233 3.99 -18.91 -1.61
CA GLY A 233 4.89 -17.83 -1.18
C GLY A 233 4.82 -16.52 -1.99
N ASP A 234 3.95 -16.43 -2.99
CA ASP A 234 3.74 -15.24 -3.84
C ASP A 234 2.22 -14.95 -3.97
N TYR A 235 1.58 -14.89 -2.80
CA TYR A 235 0.22 -14.40 -2.60
C TYR A 235 0.29 -13.04 -1.91
N ARG A 236 -0.36 -12.04 -2.49
CA ARG A 236 -0.47 -10.68 -1.95
C ARG A 236 -1.49 -9.89 -2.76
N GLY A 237 -2.06 -8.86 -2.14
CA GLY A 237 -2.85 -7.85 -2.83
C GLY A 237 -2.00 -6.89 -3.68
N MET A 238 -2.64 -5.83 -4.16
CA MET A 238 -2.02 -4.74 -4.90
C MET A 238 -1.99 -3.46 -4.07
N GLY A 239 -1.07 -2.56 -4.41
CA GLY A 239 -0.95 -1.29 -3.73
C GLY A 239 -0.73 -1.47 -2.23
N CYS A 240 -1.45 -0.69 -1.43
CA CYS A 240 -1.39 -0.72 0.03
C CYS A 240 -1.62 -2.14 0.59
N SER A 241 -2.53 -2.91 -0.01
CA SER A 241 -2.85 -4.26 0.46
C SER A 241 -1.72 -5.27 0.21
N SER A 242 -0.74 -4.95 -0.64
CA SER A 242 0.43 -5.80 -0.88
C SER A 242 1.33 -5.96 0.34
N CYS A 243 1.35 -4.97 1.24
CA CYS A 243 2.15 -4.97 2.46
C CYS A 243 1.29 -4.99 3.73
N HIS A 244 0.12 -4.35 3.70
CA HIS A 244 -0.71 -4.14 4.89
C HIS A 244 -1.76 -5.22 5.10
N ILE A 245 -2.14 -5.98 4.07
CA ILE A 245 -3.09 -7.09 4.20
C ILE A 245 -2.29 -8.40 4.17
N PRO A 246 -2.35 -9.22 5.23
CA PRO A 246 -1.57 -10.44 5.30
C PRO A 246 -2.08 -11.50 4.32
N TYR A 247 -1.16 -12.26 3.76
CA TYR A 247 -1.43 -13.50 3.02
C TYR A 247 -0.55 -14.59 3.60
N SER A 248 -1.09 -15.81 3.74
CA SER A 248 -0.27 -16.96 4.10
C SER A 248 0.58 -17.41 2.91
N ASN A 249 1.64 -18.19 3.19
CA ASN A 249 2.43 -18.82 2.12
C ASN A 249 1.59 -19.73 1.22
N GLU A 250 0.48 -20.26 1.72
CA GLU A 250 -0.43 -21.12 0.95
C GLU A 250 -1.56 -20.34 0.27
N GLY A 251 -1.74 -19.05 0.61
CA GLY A 251 -2.79 -18.20 0.05
C GLY A 251 -4.20 -18.59 0.47
N LEU A 252 -4.33 -19.24 1.62
CA LEU A 252 -5.62 -19.67 2.18
C LEU A 252 -6.15 -18.62 3.16
N TYR A 253 -7.48 -18.49 3.18
CA TYR A 253 -8.21 -17.72 4.18
C TYR A 253 -8.34 -18.51 5.49
N GLU A 254 -8.01 -17.86 6.61
CA GLU A 254 -8.09 -18.42 7.96
C GLU A 254 -9.12 -17.67 8.83
N GLY A 255 -9.86 -16.72 8.23
CA GLY A 255 -10.88 -15.96 8.91
C GLY A 255 -12.27 -16.59 8.93
N ASP A 256 -13.23 -15.87 9.48
CA ASP A 256 -14.58 -16.39 9.78
C ASP A 256 -15.69 -16.00 8.79
N ASP A 257 -15.39 -15.21 7.75
CA ASP A 257 -16.33 -14.96 6.64
C ASP A 257 -16.69 -16.27 5.91
N LYS A 258 -17.96 -16.67 6.01
CA LYS A 258 -18.47 -17.92 5.44
C LYS A 258 -18.52 -17.95 3.91
N THR A 259 -18.44 -16.79 3.26
CA THR A 259 -18.48 -16.68 1.79
C THR A 259 -17.13 -16.95 1.14
N ILE A 260 -16.05 -16.96 1.93
CA ILE A 260 -14.69 -17.17 1.44
C ILE A 260 -14.28 -18.64 1.68
N PRO A 261 -13.97 -19.41 0.62
CA PRO A 261 -13.53 -20.80 0.78
C PRO A 261 -12.20 -20.91 1.51
N ARG A 262 -12.10 -21.86 2.46
CA ARG A 262 -10.88 -22.11 3.26
C ARG A 262 -9.90 -23.08 2.59
N ASP A 263 -10.32 -23.74 1.51
CA ASP A 263 -9.53 -24.70 0.73
C ASP A 263 -9.17 -24.18 -0.68
N GLU A 264 -9.61 -22.97 -1.02
CA GLU A 264 -9.21 -22.27 -2.23
C GLU A 264 -8.00 -21.35 -1.96
N ARG A 265 -7.07 -21.29 -2.92
CA ARG A 265 -5.90 -20.41 -2.83
C ARG A 265 -6.16 -19.08 -3.52
N GLY A 266 -5.48 -18.05 -3.06
CA GLY A 266 -5.56 -16.70 -3.62
C GLY A 266 -6.31 -15.70 -2.74
N HIS A 267 -6.65 -16.08 -1.51
CA HIS A 267 -7.31 -15.24 -0.52
C HIS A 267 -6.31 -14.68 0.49
N SER A 268 -6.64 -13.51 1.06
CA SER A 268 -5.92 -12.97 2.21
C SER A 268 -6.01 -13.94 3.38
N LEU A 269 -5.08 -13.83 4.33
CA LEU A 269 -5.09 -14.65 5.54
C LEU A 269 -6.32 -14.31 6.40
N VAL A 270 -6.56 -13.02 6.61
CA VAL A 270 -7.71 -12.45 7.34
C VAL A 270 -8.03 -11.07 6.76
N HIS A 271 -9.25 -10.57 6.98
CA HIS A 271 -9.66 -9.22 6.60
C HIS A 271 -9.22 -8.18 7.65
N SER A 272 -7.91 -8.03 7.85
CA SER A 272 -7.37 -7.09 8.84
C SER A 272 -6.02 -6.53 8.41
N ILE A 273 -5.83 -5.22 8.60
CA ILE A 273 -4.56 -4.55 8.33
C ILE A 273 -3.55 -4.88 9.43
N GLN A 274 -2.45 -5.54 9.05
CA GLN A 274 -1.37 -6.02 9.91
C GLN A 274 -0.06 -5.25 9.63
N ALA A 275 -0.09 -3.93 9.83
CA ALA A 275 1.08 -3.07 9.97
C ALA A 275 0.61 -1.65 10.20
N THR A 276 1.14 -0.98 11.22
CA THR A 276 0.89 0.45 11.47
C THR A 276 2.11 1.28 11.10
N ARG A 277 1.89 2.53 10.72
CA ARG A 277 2.90 3.59 10.86
C ARG A 277 2.79 4.23 12.24
#